data_AF-A0A4V3JFK0-F1
#
_entry.id   AF-A0A4V3JFK0-F1
#
_cell.length_a   1.000
_cell.length_b   1.000
_cell.length_c   1.000
_cell.angle_alpha   90.00
_cell.angle_beta   90.00
_cell.angle_gamma   90.00
#
_symmetry.space_group_name_H-M   'P 1'
#
loop_
_entity.id
_entity.type
_entity.pdbx_description
1 polymer ?
#
loop_
_entity_poly.entity_id
_entity_poly.type
_entity_poly.pdbx_seq_one_letter_code
_entity_poly.pdbx_strand_id
1 'polypeptide(L)'
;MNLLTGRKIEFTDYIMISRIIVISFLSFSFAYCKGNTQKSEVNNQDLYAIPKNMIGKLYSNTYDFDINKIPKVIVISPDQHEGYLGTLKANSNHCGLIDLEKGKVFFKMGDVKKDFSFKVIYLGERKLAFIDESNRGYVGYYRYTKGSLGIEGHRFYLYPLSLLNESKIDEEVREINSGAIVSGNYTVSFDAVGDSKYSTLEKCEQEEIKREKGQEQITEELKKLGQDKPATP
;
A
#
# COMPACT_ATOMS: atom_id res chain seq x y z
N MET A 1 -3.87 62.36 57.46
CA MET A 1 -2.40 62.37 57.27
C MET A 1 -1.89 60.97 57.58
N ASN A 2 -1.31 60.31 56.57
CA ASN A 2 -0.26 59.26 56.56
C ASN A 2 -0.21 58.28 57.76
N LEU A 3 -0.23 56.96 57.61
CA LEU A 3 0.57 56.12 56.72
C LEU A 3 -0.06 54.72 56.69
N LEU A 4 -0.17 54.10 55.52
CA LEU A 4 0.07 52.66 55.40
C LEU A 4 0.91 52.41 54.13
N THR A 5 2.21 52.63 54.33
CA THR A 5 3.32 51.80 53.85
C THR A 5 3.05 50.94 52.62
N GLY A 6 3.50 51.44 51.47
CA GLY A 6 3.78 50.61 50.31
C GLY A 6 4.87 49.59 50.65
N ARG A 7 4.54 48.31 50.49
CA ARG A 7 5.55 47.25 50.43
C ARG A 7 6.31 47.43 49.11
N LYS A 8 7.61 47.74 49.20
CA LYS A 8 8.53 47.60 48.08
C LYS A 8 8.59 46.11 47.75
N ILE A 9 8.09 45.76 46.57
CA ILE A 9 8.22 44.43 46.00
C ILE A 9 9.68 44.33 45.56
N GLU A 10 10.47 43.48 46.22
CA GLU A 10 11.87 43.27 45.84
C GLU A 10 11.95 42.40 44.57
N PHE A 11 13.02 42.56 43.79
CA PHE A 11 13.20 41.87 42.50
C PHE A 11 13.07 40.34 42.62
N THR A 12 13.40 39.79 43.80
CA THR A 12 13.25 38.39 44.18
C THR A 12 11.79 37.93 44.24
N ASP A 13 10.88 38.78 44.70
CA ASP A 13 9.44 38.50 44.73
C ASP A 13 8.86 38.46 43.30
N TYR A 14 9.39 39.29 42.40
CA TYR A 14 9.02 39.29 40.99
C TYR A 14 9.42 38.00 40.27
N ILE A 15 10.60 37.46 40.60
CA ILE A 15 11.08 36.18 40.07
C ILE A 15 10.22 35.02 40.61
N MET A 16 9.80 35.07 41.88
CA MET A 16 8.96 34.02 42.46
C MET A 16 7.53 34.03 41.89
N ILE A 17 6.93 35.21 41.75
CA ILE A 17 5.58 35.38 41.18
C ILE A 17 5.58 35.02 39.68
N SER A 18 6.59 35.45 38.91
CA SER A 18 6.69 35.11 37.48
C SER A 18 6.86 33.61 37.25
N ARG A 19 7.60 32.89 38.10
CA ARG A 19 7.73 31.43 38.03
C ARG A 19 6.39 30.72 38.28
N ILE A 20 5.58 31.19 39.23
CA ILE A 20 4.25 30.61 39.51
C ILE A 20 3.29 30.83 38.34
N ILE A 21 3.33 32.01 37.70
CA ILE A 21 2.49 32.33 36.54
C ILE A 21 2.89 31.47 35.32
N VAL A 22 4.20 31.32 35.05
CA VAL A 22 4.69 30.51 33.93
C VAL A 22 4.35 29.02 34.11
N ILE A 23 4.50 28.47 35.32
CA ILE A 23 4.14 27.07 35.62
C ILE A 23 2.61 26.86 35.51
N SER A 24 1.81 27.83 35.92
CA SER A 24 0.35 27.76 35.82
C SER A 24 -0.13 27.81 34.36
N PHE A 25 0.53 28.62 33.50
CA PHE A 25 0.21 28.71 32.07
C PHE A 25 0.64 27.46 31.29
N LEU A 26 1.80 26.88 31.62
CA LEU A 26 2.24 25.59 31.06
C LEU A 26 1.29 24.44 31.47
N SER A 27 0.78 24.45 32.70
CA SER A 27 -0.13 23.41 33.20
C SER A 27 -1.51 23.44 32.52
N PHE A 28 -2.00 24.62 32.14
CA PHE A 28 -3.28 24.75 31.41
C PHE A 28 -3.17 24.34 29.93
N SER A 29 -1.97 24.43 29.34
CA SER A 29 -1.73 24.03 27.96
C SER A 29 -1.68 22.51 27.78
N PHE A 30 -1.29 21.75 28.82
CA PHE A 30 -1.34 20.28 28.79
C PHE A 30 -2.73 19.70 29.11
N ALA A 31 -3.62 20.44 29.80
CA ALA A 31 -4.98 19.99 30.06
C ALA A 31 -5.92 20.18 28.85
N TYR A 32 -5.62 21.13 27.96
CA TYR A 32 -6.43 21.44 26.76
C TYR A 32 -5.81 20.97 25.42
N CYS A 33 -4.69 20.25 25.46
CA CYS A 33 -4.27 19.36 24.36
C CYS A 33 -4.83 17.93 24.53
N LYS A 34 -5.98 17.77 25.18
CA LYS A 34 -6.85 16.62 24.92
C LYS A 34 -7.62 16.91 23.63
N GLY A 35 -6.86 16.98 22.53
CA GLY A 35 -7.45 16.88 21.21
C GLY A 35 -8.30 15.62 21.21
N ASN A 36 -9.50 15.73 20.64
CA ASN A 36 -10.30 14.58 20.27
C ASN A 36 -9.50 13.74 19.26
N THR A 37 -8.51 12.99 19.73
CA THR A 37 -8.29 11.66 19.22
C THR A 37 -9.52 10.90 19.70
N GLN A 38 -10.57 11.03 18.90
CA GLN A 38 -11.39 9.89 18.56
C GLN A 38 -10.38 8.77 18.37
N LYS A 39 -10.17 7.97 19.42
CA LYS A 39 -9.67 6.63 19.24
C LYS A 39 -10.72 6.05 18.32
N SER A 40 -10.49 6.17 17.01
CA SER A 40 -10.81 5.09 16.12
C SER A 40 -10.34 3.89 16.92
N GLU A 41 -11.30 3.09 17.33
CA GLU A 41 -11.09 1.74 17.76
C GLU A 41 -10.39 1.09 16.57
N VAL A 42 -9.09 1.32 16.44
CA VAL A 42 -8.22 0.61 15.53
C VAL A 42 -8.24 -0.77 16.12
N ASN A 43 -9.22 -1.53 15.67
CA ASN A 43 -9.28 -2.96 15.81
C ASN A 43 -7.89 -3.41 15.39
N ASN A 44 -7.04 -3.82 16.33
CA ASN A 44 -5.70 -4.36 16.08
C ASN A 44 -5.83 -5.75 15.42
N GLN A 45 -6.67 -5.84 14.39
CA GLN A 45 -6.80 -6.98 13.52
C GLN A 45 -5.77 -6.80 12.42
N ASP A 46 -4.87 -7.77 12.33
CA ASP A 46 -3.97 -7.91 11.20
C ASP A 46 -4.82 -8.00 9.92
N LEU A 47 -4.86 -6.92 9.14
CA LEU A 47 -5.67 -6.80 7.91
C LEU A 47 -5.32 -7.85 6.86
N TYR A 48 -4.16 -8.47 6.98
CA TYR A 48 -3.70 -9.47 6.03
C TYR A 48 -3.93 -10.89 6.52
N ALA A 49 -4.38 -11.10 7.76
CA ALA A 49 -4.67 -12.44 8.26
C ALA A 49 -5.98 -12.99 7.68
N ILE A 50 -6.04 -14.32 7.48
CA ILE A 50 -7.30 -15.00 7.18
C ILE A 50 -8.31 -14.71 8.31
N PRO A 51 -9.55 -14.28 7.99
CA PRO A 51 -10.61 -14.13 8.98
C PRO A 51 -10.79 -15.42 9.80
N LYS A 52 -10.86 -15.31 11.14
CA LYS A 52 -10.90 -16.49 12.03
C LYS A 52 -11.99 -17.50 11.67
N ASN A 53 -13.14 -17.02 11.19
CA ASN A 53 -14.26 -17.86 10.77
C ASN A 53 -14.05 -18.62 9.44
N MET A 54 -12.97 -18.31 8.71
CA MET A 54 -12.61 -18.86 7.39
C MET A 54 -11.38 -19.78 7.42
N ILE A 55 -10.66 -19.84 8.54
CA ILE A 55 -9.52 -20.77 8.71
C ILE A 55 -10.00 -22.21 8.47
N GLY A 56 -9.33 -22.91 7.56
CA GLY A 56 -9.67 -24.28 7.18
C GLY A 56 -10.96 -24.44 6.36
N LYS A 57 -11.61 -23.34 5.95
CA LYS A 57 -12.84 -23.34 5.13
C LYS A 57 -12.67 -22.81 3.71
N LEU A 58 -11.44 -22.47 3.34
CA LEU A 58 -11.11 -22.04 1.99
C LEU A 58 -10.91 -23.26 1.09
N TYR A 59 -11.87 -23.49 0.21
CA TYR A 59 -11.84 -24.55 -0.79
C TYR A 59 -11.66 -23.96 -2.18
N SER A 60 -10.92 -24.67 -3.03
CA SER A 60 -10.73 -24.24 -4.41
C SER A 60 -11.94 -24.65 -5.24
N ASN A 61 -12.51 -23.69 -5.97
CA ASN A 61 -13.48 -23.92 -7.03
C ASN A 61 -12.76 -24.19 -8.37
N THR A 62 -13.53 -24.61 -9.37
CA THR A 62 -13.06 -24.66 -10.77
C THR A 62 -13.07 -23.26 -11.36
N TYR A 63 -11.99 -22.87 -12.04
CA TYR A 63 -11.88 -21.58 -12.72
C TYR A 63 -13.04 -21.35 -13.72
N ASP A 64 -13.63 -20.15 -13.69
CA ASP A 64 -14.65 -19.72 -14.67
C ASP A 64 -14.05 -18.89 -15.82
N PHE A 65 -12.72 -18.92 -15.95
CA PHE A 65 -11.96 -18.31 -17.02
C PHE A 65 -10.84 -19.23 -17.50
N ASP A 66 -10.38 -19.00 -18.72
CA ASP A 66 -9.32 -19.78 -19.36
C ASP A 66 -7.96 -19.37 -18.79
N ILE A 67 -7.47 -20.15 -17.83
CA ILE A 67 -6.18 -19.92 -17.17
C ILE A 67 -4.99 -20.04 -18.13
N ASN A 68 -5.14 -20.77 -19.24
CA ASN A 68 -4.05 -20.98 -20.20
C ASN A 68 -3.78 -19.74 -21.05
N LYS A 69 -4.73 -18.81 -21.10
CA LYS A 69 -4.57 -17.51 -21.78
C LYS A 69 -3.91 -16.45 -20.91
N ILE A 70 -3.71 -16.71 -19.63
CA ILE A 70 -3.11 -15.74 -18.72
C ILE A 70 -1.58 -15.89 -18.80
N PRO A 71 -0.84 -14.83 -19.19
CA PRO A 71 0.61 -14.87 -19.16
C PRO A 71 1.17 -15.21 -17.77
N LYS A 72 2.23 -16.01 -17.74
CA LYS A 72 2.85 -16.42 -16.47
C LYS A 72 3.73 -15.33 -15.85
N VAL A 73 4.29 -14.43 -16.65
CA VAL A 73 5.07 -13.30 -16.14
C VAL A 73 4.12 -12.16 -15.76
N ILE A 74 4.30 -11.63 -14.56
CA ILE A 74 3.51 -10.51 -14.05
C ILE A 74 4.41 -9.33 -13.72
N VAL A 75 3.92 -8.13 -14.00
CA VAL A 75 4.49 -6.86 -13.54
C VAL A 75 3.61 -6.34 -12.43
N ILE A 76 4.22 -6.13 -11.28
CA ILE A 76 3.58 -5.72 -10.04
C ILE A 76 3.76 -4.23 -9.90
N SER A 77 2.64 -3.53 -9.82
CA SER A 77 2.57 -2.08 -9.64
C SER A 77 2.05 -1.83 -8.21
N PRO A 78 2.89 -1.38 -7.27
CA PRO A 78 2.41 -0.92 -5.99
C PRO A 78 1.61 0.37 -6.19
N ASP A 79 0.30 0.33 -5.98
CA ASP A 79 -0.55 1.50 -6.19
C ASP A 79 -0.42 2.50 -5.05
N GLN A 80 -0.60 2.09 -3.79
CA GLN A 80 -0.46 2.97 -2.62
C GLN A 80 -0.06 2.19 -1.35
N HIS A 81 0.88 2.76 -0.59
CA HIS A 81 1.29 2.39 0.78
C HIS A 81 2.18 1.16 0.99
N GLU A 82 2.91 1.19 2.11
CA GLU A 82 3.64 0.08 2.73
C GLU A 82 2.66 -1.04 3.10
N GLY A 83 2.24 -1.85 2.11
CA GLY A 83 1.35 -3.00 2.33
C GLY A 83 2.05 -4.17 3.04
N TYR A 84 1.40 -5.34 3.11
CA TYR A 84 1.99 -6.58 3.70
C TYR A 84 3.33 -6.99 3.07
N LEU A 85 3.52 -6.67 1.79
CA LEU A 85 4.81 -6.85 1.11
C LEU A 85 5.90 -5.84 1.56
N GLY A 86 5.56 -4.93 2.48
CA GLY A 86 6.42 -4.26 3.46
C GLY A 86 7.52 -3.34 2.95
N THR A 87 7.71 -3.24 1.63
CA THR A 87 8.97 -2.69 1.09
C THR A 87 8.89 -2.33 -0.39
N LEU A 88 7.70 -2.40 -1.00
CA LEU A 88 7.51 -1.92 -2.36
C LEU A 88 7.76 -0.42 -2.36
N LYS A 89 8.91 0.03 -2.91
CA LYS A 89 9.16 1.45 -3.09
C LYS A 89 8.02 1.99 -3.95
N ALA A 90 7.39 3.07 -3.51
CA ALA A 90 6.58 3.87 -4.41
C ALA A 90 7.46 4.22 -5.62
N ASN A 91 6.96 3.96 -6.84
CA ASN A 91 7.57 4.25 -8.14
C ASN A 91 8.49 3.18 -8.77
N SER A 92 8.66 2.00 -8.17
CA SER A 92 9.33 0.86 -8.81
C SER A 92 8.31 -0.23 -9.16
N ASN A 93 8.37 -0.76 -10.39
CA ASN A 93 7.63 -1.99 -10.69
C ASN A 93 8.46 -3.18 -10.23
N HIS A 94 7.79 -4.25 -9.87
CA HIS A 94 8.44 -5.52 -9.55
C HIS A 94 7.97 -6.61 -10.49
N CYS A 95 8.71 -7.70 -10.56
CA CYS A 95 8.38 -8.81 -11.45
C CYS A 95 8.00 -10.04 -10.65
N GLY A 96 7.16 -10.88 -11.23
CA GLY A 96 6.75 -12.12 -10.59
C GLY A 96 6.34 -13.18 -11.59
N LEU A 97 6.00 -14.34 -11.06
CA LEU A 97 5.44 -15.46 -11.78
C LEU A 97 4.11 -15.86 -11.16
N ILE A 98 3.12 -16.11 -12.01
CA ILE A 98 1.84 -16.70 -11.64
C ILE A 98 1.67 -18.04 -12.36
N ASP A 99 1.40 -19.09 -11.58
CA ASP A 99 1.10 -20.44 -12.06
C ASP A 99 -0.22 -20.88 -11.42
N LEU A 100 -1.33 -20.49 -12.05
CA LEU A 100 -2.67 -20.82 -11.57
C LEU A 100 -2.96 -22.33 -11.62
N GLU A 101 -2.36 -23.05 -12.58
CA GLU A 101 -2.47 -24.51 -12.67
C GLU A 101 -1.93 -25.19 -11.41
N LYS A 102 -0.79 -24.69 -10.91
CA LYS A 102 -0.17 -25.20 -9.67
C LYS A 102 -0.67 -24.49 -8.41
N GLY A 103 -1.58 -23.52 -8.54
CA GLY A 103 -2.09 -22.72 -7.43
C GLY A 103 -0.98 -21.98 -6.70
N LYS A 104 -0.02 -21.38 -7.42
CA LYS A 104 1.13 -20.68 -6.84
C LYS A 104 1.40 -19.37 -7.53
N VAL A 105 1.79 -18.38 -6.73
CA VAL A 105 2.31 -17.10 -7.20
C VAL A 105 3.62 -16.82 -6.47
N PHE A 106 4.56 -16.28 -7.21
CA PHE A 106 5.88 -15.90 -6.74
C PHE A 106 6.13 -14.44 -7.12
N PHE A 107 6.42 -13.61 -6.14
CA PHE A 107 6.83 -12.22 -6.37
C PHE A 107 8.32 -12.12 -6.10
N LYS A 108 9.06 -11.57 -7.08
CA LYS A 108 10.48 -11.30 -6.95
C LYS A 108 10.69 -9.80 -6.90
N MET A 109 11.15 -9.32 -5.74
CA MET A 109 11.42 -7.90 -5.55
C MET A 109 12.90 -7.64 -5.76
N GLY A 110 13.27 -7.26 -6.99
CA GLY A 110 14.66 -7.05 -7.41
C GLY A 110 15.47 -6.16 -6.45
N ASP A 111 14.87 -5.08 -5.96
CA ASP A 111 15.49 -4.12 -5.04
C ASP A 111 15.60 -4.60 -3.59
N VAL A 112 14.65 -5.42 -3.15
CA VAL A 112 14.46 -5.75 -1.72
C VAL A 112 15.16 -7.08 -1.36
N LYS A 113 15.66 -7.83 -2.36
CA LYS A 113 16.18 -9.20 -2.19
C LYS A 113 15.23 -10.08 -1.36
N LYS A 114 13.93 -9.82 -1.48
CA LYS A 114 12.90 -10.52 -0.75
C LYS A 114 11.93 -11.12 -1.75
N ASP A 115 11.83 -12.43 -1.66
CA ASP A 115 10.94 -13.22 -2.48
C ASP A 115 9.72 -13.57 -1.64
N PHE A 116 8.54 -13.48 -2.26
CA PHE A 116 7.30 -13.87 -1.62
C PHE A 116 6.66 -15.00 -2.41
N SER A 117 6.17 -16.02 -1.71
CA SER A 117 5.41 -17.09 -2.32
C SER A 117 4.04 -17.19 -1.67
N PHE A 118 3.02 -17.28 -2.52
CA PHE A 118 1.64 -17.43 -2.10
C PHE A 118 1.06 -18.70 -2.71
N LYS A 119 0.36 -19.46 -1.88
CA LYS A 119 -0.65 -20.40 -2.35
C LYS A 119 -1.83 -19.61 -2.89
N VAL A 120 -2.31 -20.00 -4.06
CA VAL A 120 -3.49 -19.43 -4.72
C VAL A 120 -4.66 -20.40 -4.56
N ILE A 121 -5.78 -19.90 -4.06
CA ILE A 121 -7.04 -20.65 -3.96
C ILE A 121 -8.08 -19.91 -4.78
N TYR A 122 -8.70 -20.58 -5.76
CA TYR A 122 -9.77 -19.98 -6.54
C TYR A 122 -11.09 -20.03 -5.77
N LEU A 123 -11.73 -18.88 -5.56
CA LEU A 123 -12.93 -18.77 -4.74
C LEU A 123 -14.22 -18.71 -5.55
N GLY A 124 -14.14 -18.68 -6.88
CA GLY A 124 -15.29 -18.43 -7.76
C GLY A 124 -15.45 -16.95 -8.11
N GLU A 125 -16.21 -16.66 -9.16
CA GLU A 125 -16.53 -15.28 -9.58
C GLU A 125 -15.29 -14.40 -9.77
N ARG A 126 -14.23 -14.98 -10.35
CA ARG A 126 -12.92 -14.33 -10.57
C ARG A 126 -12.19 -13.87 -9.29
N LYS A 127 -12.62 -14.31 -8.11
CA LYS A 127 -11.96 -14.06 -6.83
C LYS A 127 -10.93 -15.15 -6.53
N LEU A 128 -9.77 -14.75 -6.02
CA LEU A 128 -8.68 -15.64 -5.63
C LEU A 128 -8.17 -15.24 -4.22
N ALA A 129 -7.82 -16.21 -3.38
CA ALA A 129 -7.04 -15.94 -2.17
C ALA A 129 -5.57 -16.26 -2.41
N PHE A 130 -4.69 -15.32 -2.08
CA PHE A 130 -3.23 -15.42 -2.12
C PHE A 130 -2.75 -15.49 -0.67
N ILE A 131 -2.26 -16.66 -0.25
CA ILE A 131 -1.99 -16.96 1.17
C ILE A 131 -0.56 -17.45 1.32
N ASP A 132 0.19 -16.81 2.21
CA ASP A 132 1.54 -17.21 2.58
C ASP A 132 1.54 -18.37 3.60
N GLU A 133 2.72 -18.77 4.07
CA GLU A 133 2.88 -19.82 5.08
C GLU A 133 2.37 -19.41 6.48
N SER A 134 2.21 -18.12 6.73
CA SER A 134 1.71 -17.55 7.99
C SER A 134 0.19 -17.33 8.00
N ASN A 135 -0.54 -17.82 6.98
CA ASN A 135 -1.97 -17.54 6.78
C ASN A 135 -2.30 -16.05 6.63
N ARG A 136 -1.40 -15.32 5.97
CA ARG A 136 -1.51 -13.91 5.65
C ARG A 136 -1.44 -13.70 4.14
N GLY A 137 -1.96 -12.58 3.65
CA GLY A 137 -1.81 -12.19 2.27
C GLY A 137 -3.00 -11.40 1.76
N TYR A 138 -3.53 -11.79 0.61
CA TYR A 138 -4.47 -10.99 -0.15
C TYR A 138 -5.69 -11.77 -0.62
N VAL A 139 -6.82 -11.09 -0.74
CA VAL A 139 -7.87 -11.49 -1.67
C VAL A 139 -7.68 -10.68 -2.94
N GLY A 140 -7.60 -11.37 -4.07
CA GLY A 140 -7.41 -10.75 -5.38
C GLY A 140 -8.58 -10.97 -6.31
N TYR A 141 -8.79 -9.99 -7.18
CA TYR A 141 -9.81 -10.04 -8.22
C TYR A 141 -9.19 -10.02 -9.60
N TYR A 142 -9.55 -10.99 -10.44
CA TYR A 142 -9.09 -11.09 -11.81
C TYR A 142 -10.01 -10.34 -12.78
N ARG A 143 -9.42 -9.47 -13.59
CA ARG A 143 -10.09 -8.74 -14.67
C ARG A 143 -9.42 -9.05 -16.00
N TYR A 144 -10.23 -9.50 -16.95
CA TYR A 144 -9.88 -9.54 -18.36
C TYR A 144 -10.47 -8.32 -19.08
N THR A 145 -9.65 -7.64 -19.87
CA THR A 145 -10.08 -6.58 -20.77
C THR A 145 -9.66 -6.90 -22.19
N LYS A 146 -10.51 -6.57 -23.16
CA LYS A 146 -10.17 -6.61 -24.58
C LYS A 146 -10.36 -5.22 -25.15
N GLY A 147 -9.24 -4.56 -25.47
CA GLY A 147 -9.25 -3.24 -26.08
C GLY A 147 -9.84 -3.27 -27.49
N SER A 148 -10.27 -2.11 -27.98
CA SER A 148 -10.79 -1.93 -29.35
C SER A 148 -9.76 -2.30 -30.43
N LEU A 149 -8.47 -2.22 -30.11
CA LEU A 149 -7.35 -2.62 -30.97
C LEU A 149 -6.99 -4.11 -30.87
N GLY A 150 -7.82 -4.92 -30.19
CA GLY A 150 -7.55 -6.34 -29.97
C GLY A 150 -6.48 -6.65 -28.92
N ILE A 151 -5.96 -5.62 -28.24
CA ILE A 151 -5.00 -5.77 -27.14
C ILE A 151 -5.74 -6.35 -25.93
N GLU A 152 -5.28 -7.50 -25.46
CA GLU A 152 -5.81 -8.18 -24.29
C GLU A 152 -5.07 -7.73 -23.03
N GLY A 153 -5.81 -7.47 -21.96
CA GLY A 153 -5.29 -7.10 -20.66
C GLY A 153 -5.75 -8.10 -19.60
N HIS A 154 -4.80 -8.56 -18.78
CA HIS A 154 -5.02 -9.49 -17.69
C HIS A 154 -4.51 -8.85 -16.41
N ARG A 155 -5.42 -8.40 -15.56
CA ARG A 155 -5.07 -7.64 -14.35
C ARG A 155 -5.63 -8.29 -13.10
N PHE A 156 -4.85 -8.25 -12.03
CA PHE A 156 -5.24 -8.69 -10.71
C PHE A 156 -5.18 -7.50 -9.74
N TYR A 157 -6.26 -7.27 -9.02
CA TYR A 157 -6.36 -6.25 -7.98
C TYR A 157 -6.33 -6.92 -6.62
N LEU A 158 -5.36 -6.59 -5.77
CA LEU A 158 -5.14 -7.25 -4.48
C LEU A 158 -5.55 -6.37 -3.30
N TYR A 159 -6.42 -6.92 -2.47
CA TYR A 159 -6.94 -6.33 -1.25
C TYR A 159 -6.47 -7.14 -0.04
N PRO A 160 -6.36 -6.54 1.16
CA PRO A 160 -6.03 -7.28 2.37
C PRO A 160 -6.97 -8.46 2.60
N LEU A 161 -6.42 -9.62 2.98
CA LEU A 161 -7.17 -10.87 3.12
C LEU A 161 -8.29 -10.82 4.18
N SER A 162 -8.23 -9.91 5.15
CA SER A 162 -9.32 -9.73 6.11
C SER A 162 -10.65 -9.37 5.44
N LEU A 163 -10.59 -8.78 4.24
CA LEU A 163 -11.76 -8.32 3.49
C LEU A 163 -12.45 -9.43 2.68
N LEU A 164 -11.98 -10.67 2.77
CA LEU A 164 -12.48 -11.84 2.03
C LEU A 164 -14.01 -12.01 2.03
N ASN A 165 -14.69 -11.58 3.09
CA ASN A 165 -16.14 -11.70 3.29
C ASN A 165 -16.88 -10.35 3.27
N GLU A 166 -16.20 -9.26 2.93
CA GLU A 166 -16.86 -7.96 2.90
C GLU A 166 -17.63 -7.79 1.60
N SER A 167 -18.93 -7.53 1.70
CA SER A 167 -19.80 -7.22 0.55
C SER A 167 -19.27 -6.03 -0.27
N LYS A 168 -18.47 -5.18 0.37
CA LYS A 168 -17.77 -4.05 -0.26
C LYS A 168 -16.81 -4.51 -1.36
N ILE A 169 -16.13 -5.65 -1.20
CA ILE A 169 -15.32 -6.21 -2.29
C ILE A 169 -16.21 -6.66 -3.44
N ASP A 170 -17.34 -7.30 -3.19
CA ASP A 170 -18.26 -7.71 -4.26
C ASP A 170 -18.83 -6.51 -5.02
N GLU A 171 -19.05 -5.38 -4.34
CA GLU A 171 -19.45 -4.10 -4.94
C GLU A 171 -18.32 -3.46 -5.75
N GLU A 172 -17.11 -3.35 -5.19
CA GLU A 172 -15.93 -2.85 -5.90
C GLU A 172 -15.59 -3.74 -7.13
N VAL A 173 -15.78 -5.05 -7.02
CA VAL A 173 -15.68 -6.01 -8.11
C VAL A 173 -16.72 -5.76 -9.20
N ARG A 174 -17.96 -5.44 -8.82
CA ARG A 174 -19.01 -5.03 -9.77
C ARG A 174 -18.67 -3.73 -10.48
N GLU A 175 -18.10 -2.76 -9.78
CA GLU A 175 -17.63 -1.50 -10.38
C GLU A 175 -16.43 -1.71 -11.32
N ILE A 176 -15.48 -2.58 -10.95
CA ILE A 176 -14.38 -3.00 -11.84
C ILE A 176 -14.94 -3.58 -13.15
N ASN A 177 -15.98 -4.40 -13.05
CA ASN A 177 -16.63 -5.02 -14.20
C ASN A 177 -17.41 -4.03 -15.07
N SER A 178 -17.91 -2.92 -14.50
CA SER A 178 -18.65 -1.89 -15.24
C SER A 178 -17.75 -0.92 -16.02
N GLY A 179 -16.42 -1.04 -15.88
CA GLY A 179 -15.48 -0.16 -16.56
C GLY A 179 -15.12 1.10 -15.77
N ALA A 180 -15.61 1.25 -14.54
CA ALA A 180 -15.27 2.36 -13.66
C ALA A 180 -13.79 2.30 -13.21
N ILE A 181 -13.20 3.48 -12.99
CA ILE A 181 -11.87 3.60 -12.37
C ILE A 181 -12.03 3.28 -10.88
N VAL A 182 -11.32 2.26 -10.42
CA VAL A 182 -11.32 1.83 -9.02
C VAL A 182 -10.67 2.91 -8.17
N SER A 183 -11.47 3.63 -7.39
CA SER A 183 -10.94 4.48 -6.32
C SER A 183 -10.62 3.64 -5.09
N GLY A 184 -9.39 3.11 -5.03
CA GLY A 184 -8.54 3.39 -3.87
C GLY A 184 -8.54 2.49 -2.63
N ASN A 185 -9.03 1.24 -2.64
CA ASN A 185 -8.85 0.32 -1.49
C ASN A 185 -7.95 -0.90 -1.77
N TYR A 186 -7.57 -1.15 -3.03
CA TYR A 186 -6.58 -2.17 -3.34
C TYR A 186 -5.18 -1.66 -3.01
N THR A 187 -4.37 -2.56 -2.49
CA THR A 187 -3.03 -2.24 -1.97
C THR A 187 -1.94 -2.50 -3.00
N VAL A 188 -2.20 -3.45 -3.90
CA VAL A 188 -1.27 -3.86 -4.96
C VAL A 188 -2.10 -4.26 -6.18
N SER A 189 -1.63 -3.92 -7.37
CA SER A 189 -2.11 -4.54 -8.60
C SER A 189 -0.96 -5.21 -9.36
N PHE A 190 -1.29 -6.20 -10.17
CA PHE A 190 -0.33 -6.71 -11.14
C PHE A 190 -0.97 -7.04 -12.47
N ASP A 191 -0.24 -6.76 -13.53
CA ASP A 191 -0.59 -7.06 -14.91
C ASP A 191 0.16 -8.33 -15.35
N ALA A 192 -0.57 -9.33 -15.84
CA ALA A 192 0.04 -10.45 -16.54
C ALA A 192 0.42 -9.99 -17.95
N VAL A 193 1.72 -9.90 -18.17
CA VAL A 193 2.32 -9.34 -19.37
C VAL A 193 2.82 -10.49 -20.24
N GLY A 194 2.20 -10.64 -21.41
CA GLY A 194 2.51 -11.69 -22.38
C GLY A 194 3.94 -11.65 -22.94
N ASP A 195 4.28 -12.72 -23.67
CA ASP A 195 5.57 -12.97 -24.32
C ASP A 195 6.08 -11.84 -25.22
N SER A 196 5.23 -10.87 -25.60
CA SER A 196 5.61 -9.72 -26.43
C SER A 196 6.40 -8.64 -25.67
N LYS A 197 6.28 -8.56 -24.34
CA LYS A 197 7.00 -7.56 -23.53
C LYS A 197 8.15 -8.17 -22.73
N TYR A 198 7.91 -9.31 -22.08
CA TYR A 198 8.94 -10.05 -21.32
C TYR A 198 8.69 -11.56 -21.46
N SER A 199 9.59 -12.29 -22.13
CA SER A 199 9.46 -13.75 -22.28
C SER A 199 9.85 -14.55 -21.04
N THR A 200 10.51 -13.92 -20.06
CA THR A 200 10.97 -14.57 -18.82
C THR A 200 10.93 -13.59 -17.66
N LEU A 201 10.90 -14.12 -16.43
CA LEU A 201 11.05 -13.33 -15.21
C LEU A 201 12.37 -12.53 -15.24
N GLU A 202 13.47 -13.16 -15.63
CA GLU A 202 14.79 -12.50 -15.72
C GLU A 202 14.78 -11.31 -16.68
N LYS A 203 14.13 -11.43 -17.84
CA LYS A 203 14.01 -10.32 -18.79
C LYS A 203 13.16 -9.18 -18.23
N CYS A 204 12.08 -9.50 -17.51
CA CYS A 204 11.29 -8.48 -16.81
C CYS A 204 12.18 -7.72 -15.81
N GLU A 205 12.93 -8.44 -14.97
CA GLU A 205 13.79 -7.83 -13.96
C GLU A 205 14.87 -6.94 -14.58
N GLN A 206 15.55 -7.41 -15.63
CA GLN A 206 16.59 -6.64 -16.31
C GLN A 206 16.06 -5.33 -16.90
N GLU A 207 14.86 -5.36 -17.48
CA GLU A 207 14.24 -4.17 -18.05
C GLU A 207 13.74 -3.19 -16.99
N GLU A 208 13.21 -3.68 -15.86
CA GLU A 208 12.84 -2.82 -14.74
C GLU A 208 14.08 -2.15 -14.12
N ILE A 209 15.19 -2.88 -13.92
CA ILE A 209 16.47 -2.31 -13.46
C ILE A 209 16.98 -1.23 -14.43
N LYS A 210 16.87 -1.44 -15.75
CA LYS A 210 17.25 -0.43 -16.75
C LYS A 210 16.38 0.82 -16.64
N ARG A 211 15.06 0.64 -16.46
CA ARG A 211 14.10 1.74 -16.32
C ARG A 211 14.41 2.59 -15.09
N GLU A 212 14.69 1.95 -13.95
CA GLU A 212 15.06 2.62 -12.71
C GLU A 212 16.36 3.42 -12.87
N LYS A 213 17.42 2.83 -13.43
CA LYS A 213 18.67 3.54 -13.71
C LYS A 213 18.48 4.74 -14.63
N GLY A 214 17.61 4.63 -15.64
CA GLY A 214 17.25 5.74 -16.52
C GLY A 214 16.56 6.88 -15.76
N GLN A 215 15.63 6.55 -14.86
CA GLN A 215 14.96 7.55 -14.02
C GLN A 215 15.90 8.22 -13.02
N GLU A 216 16.84 7.48 -12.43
CA GLU A 216 17.88 8.03 -11.55
C GLU A 216 18.75 9.04 -12.31
N GLN A 217 19.17 8.73 -13.54
CA GLN A 217 19.95 9.63 -14.39
C GLN A 217 19.19 10.92 -14.70
N ILE A 218 17.93 10.83 -15.12
CA ILE A 218 17.07 12.00 -15.39
C ILE A 218 16.92 12.85 -14.12
N THR A 219 16.71 12.21 -12.97
CA THR A 219 16.55 12.90 -11.69
C THR A 219 17.81 13.67 -11.30
N GLU A 220 18.99 13.08 -11.49
CA GLU A 220 20.27 13.75 -11.23
C GLU A 220 20.53 14.91 -12.20
N GLU A 221 20.18 14.78 -13.48
CA GLU A 221 20.27 15.90 -14.44
C GLU A 221 19.32 17.05 -14.09
N LEU A 222 18.08 16.74 -13.70
CA LEU A 222 17.12 17.75 -13.26
C LEU A 222 17.57 18.48 -11.98
N LYS A 223 18.23 17.80 -11.04
CA LYS A 223 18.83 18.45 -9.86
C LYS A 223 19.92 19.43 -10.25
N LYS A 224 20.80 19.05 -11.19
CA LYS A 224 21.86 19.96 -11.70
C LYS A 224 21.26 21.19 -12.36
N LEU A 225 20.23 21.03 -13.18
CA LEU A 225 19.51 22.14 -13.82
C LEU A 225 18.73 23.01 -12.82
N GLY A 226 18.26 22.44 -11.71
CA GLY A 226 17.57 23.17 -10.65
C GLY A 226 18.49 24.00 -9.74
N GLN A 227 19.80 23.67 -9.68
CA GLN A 227 20.80 24.42 -8.93
C GLN A 227 21.29 25.68 -9.67
N ASP A 228 21.02 25.79 -10.97
CA ASP A 228 21.38 26.94 -11.81
C ASP A 228 20.31 28.04 -11.87
N LYS A 229 19.29 28.02 -10.99
CA LYS A 229 18.43 29.20 -10.82
C LYS A 229 19.18 30.24 -9.98
N PRO A 230 19.63 31.38 -10.55
CA PRO A 230 20.08 32.49 -9.71
C PRO A 230 18.90 32.90 -8.83
N ALA A 231 19.19 33.06 -7.53
CA ALA A 231 18.27 33.74 -6.62
C ALA A 231 17.98 35.12 -7.24
N THR A 232 16.77 35.29 -7.73
CA THR A 232 16.31 36.60 -8.21
C THR A 232 16.32 37.55 -7.01
N PRO A 233 17.00 38.71 -7.12
CA PRO A 233 17.08 39.69 -6.03
C PRO A 233 15.73 40.31 -5.66
#